data_AF-A0AAW0D707-F1
#
_entry.id   AF-A0AAW0D707-F1
#
_cell.length_a   1.000
_cell.length_b   1.000
_cell.length_c   1.000
_cell.angle_alpha   90.00
_cell.angle_beta   90.00
_cell.angle_gamma   90.00
#
_symmetry.space_group_name_H-M   'P 1'
#
loop_
_entity.id
_entity.type
_entity.pdbx_description
1 polymer ?
#
loop_
_entity_poly.entity_id
_entity_poly.type
_entity_poly.pdbx_seq_one_letter_code
_entity_poly.pdbx_strand_id
1 'polypeptide(L)'
;MSSSIRYLTSRSNFLQVSPDIPVTKQRNPDKYDTPEVFEANKQELVADLIVKAKQVELLIQSLPEPEPEEEQAKRLQALEEEMQKANAEYIQAVNRTKALHGQISELLRLMLTEVDNDLINGMPD
;
A
#
# COMPACT_ATOMS: atom_id res chain seq x y z
N MET A 1 -22.78 -3.85 -6.01
CA MET A 1 -23.87 -4.28 -6.91
C MET A 1 -24.93 -5.11 -6.19
N SER A 2 -24.63 -6.32 -5.69
CA SER A 2 -25.62 -7.17 -5.00
C SER A 2 -26.22 -6.53 -3.74
N SER A 3 -25.40 -5.82 -2.96
CA SER A 3 -25.82 -5.04 -1.79
C SER A 3 -26.83 -3.94 -2.14
N SER A 4 -26.54 -3.18 -3.21
CA SER A 4 -27.40 -2.09 -3.71
C SER A 4 -28.77 -2.62 -4.15
N ILE A 5 -28.81 -3.73 -4.89
CA ILE A 5 -30.07 -4.38 -5.31
C ILE A 5 -30.85 -4.90 -4.10
N ARG A 6 -30.15 -5.51 -3.13
CA ARG A 6 -30.77 -5.97 -1.88
C ARG A 6 -31.39 -4.81 -1.10
N TYR A 7 -30.71 -3.67 -1.03
CA TYR A 7 -31.24 -2.48 -0.37
C TYR A 7 -32.53 -1.99 -1.05
N LEU A 8 -32.52 -1.79 -2.38
CA LEU A 8 -33.67 -1.30 -3.15
C LEU A 8 -34.91 -2.22 -3.03
N THR A 9 -34.70 -3.53 -2.99
CA THR A 9 -35.78 -4.52 -2.88
C THR A 9 -36.27 -4.73 -1.44
N SER A 10 -35.39 -4.55 -0.45
CA SER A 10 -35.75 -4.77 0.97
C SER A 10 -36.33 -3.55 1.66
N ARG A 11 -36.00 -2.33 1.21
CA ARG A 11 -36.43 -1.07 1.84
C ARG A 11 -37.53 -0.30 1.10
N SER A 12 -38.02 -0.84 -0.03
CA SER A 12 -39.17 -0.28 -0.76
C SER A 12 -40.53 -0.73 -0.19
N ASN A 13 -41.55 0.11 -0.39
CA ASN A 13 -42.94 -0.15 -0.04
C ASN A 13 -43.85 -0.07 -1.29
N PHE A 14 -45.08 -0.58 -1.18
CA PHE A 14 -46.06 -0.55 -2.26
C PHE A 14 -46.62 0.87 -2.46
N LEU A 15 -46.71 1.31 -3.72
CA LEU A 15 -47.34 2.57 -4.11
C LEU A 15 -48.72 2.30 -4.70
N GLN A 16 -49.69 3.16 -4.38
CA GLN A 16 -51.00 3.12 -5.01
C GLN A 16 -50.90 3.72 -6.42
N VAL A 17 -51.14 2.90 -7.44
CA VAL A 17 -51.04 3.33 -8.85
C VAL A 17 -52.40 3.79 -9.41
N SER A 18 -53.50 3.21 -8.91
CA SER A 18 -54.86 3.59 -9.29
C SER A 18 -55.69 3.91 -8.04
N PRO A 19 -56.50 4.98 -8.06
CA PRO A 19 -57.42 5.30 -6.96
C PRO A 19 -58.49 4.22 -6.76
N ASP A 20 -58.85 3.49 -7.82
CA ASP A 20 -59.90 2.45 -7.78
C ASP A 20 -59.44 1.12 -7.17
N ILE A 21 -58.11 0.95 -6.98
CA ILE A 21 -57.53 -0.29 -6.46
C ILE A 21 -56.85 0.02 -5.12
N PRO A 22 -57.45 -0.40 -3.99
CA PRO A 22 -56.87 -0.17 -2.68
C PRO A 22 -55.60 -1.02 -2.47
N VAL A 23 -54.60 -0.45 -1.79
CA VAL A 23 -53.38 -1.16 -1.42
C VAL A 23 -53.69 -2.15 -0.31
N THR A 24 -53.68 -3.45 -0.63
CA THR A 24 -54.07 -4.53 0.29
C THR A 24 -52.93 -5.03 1.19
N LYS A 25 -51.69 -4.60 0.93
CA LYS A 25 -50.51 -4.96 1.70
C LYS A 25 -49.63 -3.75 1.94
N GLN A 26 -49.31 -3.48 3.20
CA GLN A 26 -48.30 -2.52 3.59
C GLN A 26 -47.20 -3.26 4.36
N ARG A 27 -45.95 -2.89 4.09
CA ARG A 27 -44.81 -3.45 4.81
C ARG A 27 -44.77 -2.84 6.21
N ASN A 28 -44.19 -3.54 7.19
CA ASN A 28 -44.04 -3.00 8.54
C ASN A 28 -43.24 -1.67 8.47
N PRO A 29 -43.69 -0.56 9.08
CA PRO A 29 -43.01 0.73 9.09
C PRO A 29 -41.52 0.69 9.47
N ASP A 30 -41.08 -0.26 10.30
CA ASP A 30 -39.66 -0.40 10.66
C ASP A 30 -38.79 -0.99 9.52
N LYS A 31 -39.42 -1.54 8.49
CA LYS A 31 -38.78 -2.32 7.41
C LYS A 31 -38.68 -1.60 6.09
N TYR A 32 -39.28 -0.42 5.92
CA TYR A 32 -39.17 0.39 4.71
C TYR A 32 -38.79 1.82 5.06
N ASP A 33 -38.09 2.49 4.14
CA ASP A 33 -37.63 3.86 4.38
C ASP A 33 -38.69 4.85 3.92
N THR A 34 -38.76 6.01 4.56
CA THR A 34 -39.61 7.12 4.08
C THR A 34 -39.19 7.53 2.66
N PRO A 35 -40.11 8.06 1.83
CA PRO A 35 -39.79 8.41 0.44
C PRO A 35 -38.57 9.35 0.29
N GLU A 36 -38.40 10.30 1.21
CA GLU A 36 -37.27 11.23 1.23
C GLU A 36 -35.93 10.52 1.48
N VAL A 37 -35.85 9.71 2.54
CA VAL A 37 -34.66 8.92 2.87
C VAL A 37 -34.33 7.92 1.77
N PHE A 38 -35.35 7.27 1.20
CA PHE A 38 -35.16 6.31 0.12
C PHE A 38 -34.64 6.97 -1.17
N GLU A 39 -35.09 8.19 -1.48
CA GLU A 39 -34.57 8.97 -2.61
C GLU A 39 -33.12 9.42 -2.39
N ALA A 40 -32.80 9.94 -1.19
CA ALA A 40 -31.44 10.32 -0.83
C ALA A 40 -30.46 9.13 -0.94
N ASN A 41 -30.84 7.97 -0.41
CA ASN A 41 -30.02 6.77 -0.45
C ASN A 41 -29.88 6.22 -1.88
N LYS A 42 -30.88 6.36 -2.74
CA LYS A 42 -30.75 6.03 -4.17
C LYS A 42 -29.71 6.91 -4.85
N GLN A 43 -29.72 8.22 -4.59
CA GLN A 43 -28.74 9.14 -5.16
C GLN A 43 -27.32 8.82 -4.68
N GLU A 44 -27.15 8.52 -3.40
CA GLU A 44 -25.86 8.08 -2.83
C GLU A 44 -25.35 6.80 -3.51
N LEU A 45 -26.21 5.78 -3.65
CA LEU A 45 -25.84 4.52 -4.30
C LEU A 45 -25.40 4.72 -5.76
N VAL A 46 -26.07 5.61 -6.49
CA VAL A 46 -25.67 5.97 -7.86
C VAL A 46 -24.34 6.71 -7.86
N ALA A 47 -24.15 7.66 -6.95
CA ALA A 47 -22.91 8.42 -6.84
C ALA A 47 -21.71 7.50 -6.53
N ASP A 48 -21.85 6.58 -5.58
CA ASP A 48 -20.83 5.59 -5.25
C ASP A 48 -20.52 4.69 -6.45
N LEU A 49 -21.53 4.20 -7.18
CA LEU A 49 -21.32 3.37 -8.36
C LEU A 49 -20.51 4.10 -9.44
N ILE A 50 -20.80 5.38 -9.69
CA ILE A 50 -20.07 6.21 -10.65
C ILE A 50 -18.63 6.43 -10.19
N VAL A 51 -18.43 6.76 -8.92
CA VAL A 51 -17.09 6.94 -8.34
C VAL A 51 -16.28 5.65 -8.46
N LYS A 52 -16.88 4.50 -8.13
CA LYS A 52 -16.22 3.19 -8.24
C LYS A 52 -15.90 2.83 -9.69
N ALA A 53 -16.80 3.12 -10.64
CA ALA A 53 -16.54 2.90 -12.05
C ALA A 53 -15.34 3.73 -12.54
N LYS A 54 -15.28 5.02 -12.18
CA LYS A 54 -14.13 5.88 -12.50
C LYS A 54 -12.84 5.45 -11.82
N GLN A 55 -12.91 4.96 -10.57
CA GLN A 55 -11.75 4.41 -9.88
C GLN A 55 -11.22 3.16 -10.61
N VAL A 56 -12.09 2.27 -11.07
CA VAL A 56 -11.69 1.10 -11.85
C VAL A 56 -11.09 1.52 -13.18
N GLU A 57 -11.67 2.49 -13.87
CA GLU A 57 -11.11 3.05 -15.12
C GLU A 57 -9.70 3.60 -14.90
N LEU A 58 -9.50 4.41 -13.86
CA LEU A 58 -8.18 4.94 -13.51
C LEU A 58 -7.20 3.81 -13.19
N LEU A 59 -7.63 2.79 -12.44
CA LEU A 59 -6.79 1.66 -12.11
C LEU A 59 -6.36 0.89 -13.36
N ILE A 60 -7.28 0.64 -14.30
CA ILE A 60 -6.98 0.01 -15.59
C ILE A 60 -5.96 0.84 -16.37
N GLN A 61 -6.13 2.17 -16.43
CA GLN A 61 -5.19 3.07 -17.10
C GLN A 61 -3.81 3.10 -16.42
N SER A 62 -3.77 2.84 -15.11
CA SER A 62 -2.51 2.80 -14.34
C SER A 62 -1.80 1.45 -14.40
N LEU A 63 -2.42 0.41 -14.97
CA LEU A 63 -1.76 -0.88 -15.12
C LEU A 63 -0.57 -0.74 -16.07
N PRO A 64 0.58 -1.36 -15.76
CA PRO A 64 1.69 -1.42 -16.69
C PRO A 64 1.25 -2.15 -17.96
N GLU A 65 1.77 -1.71 -19.11
CA GLU A 65 1.51 -2.36 -20.39
C GLU A 65 1.93 -3.84 -20.30
N PRO A 66 1.10 -4.78 -20.79
CA PRO A 66 1.45 -6.19 -20.77
C PRO A 66 2.62 -6.43 -21.72
N GLU A 67 3.78 -6.77 -21.16
CA GLU A 67 4.97 -7.19 -21.91
C GLU A 67 4.86 -8.68 -22.29
N PRO A 68 5.39 -9.10 -23.46
CA PRO A 68 5.50 -10.51 -23.81
C PRO A 68 6.33 -11.28 -22.77
N GLU A 69 5.95 -12.52 -22.46
CA GLU A 69 6.61 -13.34 -21.43
C GLU A 69 8.12 -13.51 -21.69
N GLU A 70 8.54 -13.62 -22.95
CA GLU A 70 9.96 -13.74 -23.30
C GLU A 70 10.76 -12.47 -23.00
N GLU A 71 10.16 -11.28 -23.22
CA GLU A 71 10.79 -10.00 -22.92
C GLU A 71 10.85 -9.76 -21.41
N GLN A 72 9.77 -10.12 -20.71
CA GLN A 72 9.72 -10.11 -19.25
C GLN A 72 10.81 -11.01 -18.65
N ALA A 73 10.97 -12.23 -19.15
CA ALA A 73 12.00 -13.16 -18.67
C ALA A 73 13.42 -12.59 -18.87
N LYS A 74 13.70 -12.02 -20.05
CA LYS A 74 14.99 -11.37 -20.33
C LYS A 74 15.26 -10.19 -19.41
N ARG A 75 14.24 -9.36 -19.16
CA ARG A 75 14.33 -8.21 -18.25
C ARG A 75 14.61 -8.65 -16.81
N LEU A 76 13.93 -9.70 -16.35
CA LEU A 76 14.14 -10.27 -15.02
C LEU A 76 15.56 -10.83 -14.87
N GLN A 77 16.06 -11.54 -15.88
CA GLN A 77 17.43 -12.05 -15.88
C GLN A 77 18.47 -10.90 -15.83
N ALA A 78 18.28 -9.85 -16.63
CA ALA A 78 19.17 -8.69 -16.63
C ALA A 78 19.17 -7.97 -15.27
N LEU A 79 18.00 -7.82 -14.64
CA LEU A 79 17.87 -7.24 -13.29
C LEU A 79 18.57 -8.10 -12.24
N GLU A 80 18.48 -9.43 -12.35
CA GLU A 80 19.17 -10.35 -11.44
C GLU A 80 20.69 -10.21 -11.57
N GLU A 81 21.22 -10.19 -12.79
CA GLU A 81 22.64 -9.96 -13.05
C GLU A 81 23.12 -8.61 -12.49
N GLU A 82 22.34 -7.55 -12.67
CA GLU A 82 22.63 -6.23 -12.10
C GLU A 82 22.64 -6.25 -10.57
N MET A 83 21.65 -6.88 -9.94
CA MET A 83 21.62 -7.02 -8.48
C MET A 83 22.81 -7.81 -7.95
N GLN A 84 23.19 -8.91 -8.62
CA GLN A 84 24.34 -9.71 -8.20
C GLN A 84 25.63 -8.88 -8.24
N LYS A 85 25.81 -8.10 -9.31
CA LYS A 85 26.96 -7.19 -9.43
C LYS A 85 26.94 -6.11 -8.35
N ALA A 86 25.82 -5.42 -8.15
CA ALA A 86 25.68 -4.37 -7.13
C ALA A 86 25.94 -4.91 -5.71
N ASN A 87 25.45 -6.12 -5.41
CA ASN A 87 25.71 -6.78 -4.13
C ASN A 87 27.18 -7.14 -3.95
N ALA A 88 27.85 -7.64 -5.00
CA ALA A 88 29.28 -7.93 -4.94
C ALA A 88 30.11 -6.67 -4.67
N GLU A 89 29.79 -5.57 -5.35
CA GLU A 89 30.42 -4.26 -5.14
C GLU A 89 30.15 -3.73 -3.73
N TYR A 90 28.93 -3.85 -3.24
CA TYR A 90 28.55 -3.49 -1.87
C TYR A 90 29.37 -4.27 -0.83
N ILE A 91 29.47 -5.60 -0.96
CA ILE A 91 30.26 -6.44 -0.05
C ILE A 91 31.73 -6.02 -0.07
N GLN A 92 32.30 -5.77 -1.25
CA GLN A 92 33.68 -5.31 -1.37
C GLN A 92 33.89 -3.95 -0.68
N ALA A 93 32.99 -2.99 -0.90
CA ALA A 93 33.06 -1.68 -0.27
C ALA A 93 32.98 -1.79 1.27
N VAL A 94 32.02 -2.55 1.79
CA VAL A 94 31.87 -2.79 3.23
C VAL A 94 33.13 -3.44 3.82
N ASN A 95 33.70 -4.44 3.15
CA ASN A 95 34.92 -5.10 3.61
C ASN A 95 36.11 -4.13 3.66
N ARG A 96 36.26 -3.27 2.65
CA ARG A 96 37.29 -2.21 2.65
C ARG A 96 37.10 -1.24 3.80
N THR A 97 35.87 -0.79 4.03
CA THR A 97 35.55 0.11 5.15
C THR A 97 35.85 -0.54 6.50
N LYS A 98 35.47 -1.81 6.69
CA LYS A 98 35.78 -2.56 7.93
C LYS A 98 37.28 -2.70 8.15
N ALA A 99 38.04 -3.01 7.10
CA ALA A 99 39.50 -3.12 7.18
C ALA A 99 40.14 -1.78 7.57
N LEU A 100 39.75 -0.68 6.91
CA LEU A 100 40.26 0.66 7.21
C LEU A 100 39.86 1.11 8.62
N HIS A 101 38.62 0.87 9.03
CA HIS A 101 38.16 1.16 10.39
C HIS A 101 38.98 0.38 11.43
N GLY A 102 39.29 -0.90 11.16
CA GLY A 102 40.18 -1.71 12.00
C GLY A 102 41.57 -1.09 12.12
N GLN A 103 42.20 -0.73 11.00
CA GLN A 103 43.52 -0.08 10.98
C GLN A 103 43.55 1.24 11.76
N ILE A 104 42.55 2.09 11.57
CA ILE A 104 42.43 3.38 12.30
C ILE A 104 42.23 3.12 13.79
N SER A 105 41.36 2.17 14.16
CA SER A 105 41.10 1.82 15.56
C SER A 105 42.36 1.29 16.25
N GLU A 106 43.15 0.47 15.56
CA GLU A 106 44.42 -0.05 16.05
C GLU A 106 45.47 1.06 16.22
N LEU A 107 45.60 1.96 15.24
CA LEU A 107 46.48 3.12 15.34
C LEU A 107 46.10 4.02 16.51
N LEU A 108 44.82 4.33 16.67
CA LEU A 108 44.34 5.13 17.80
C LEU A 108 44.62 4.45 19.14
N ARG A 109 44.43 3.13 19.23
CA ARG A 109 44.75 2.37 20.42
C ARG A 109 46.24 2.39 20.74
N LEU A 110 47.10 2.24 19.73
CA LEU A 110 48.55 2.32 19.89
C LEU A 110 48.97 3.70 20.39
N MET A 111 48.49 4.78 19.76
CA MET A 111 48.78 6.15 20.22
C MET A 111 48.30 6.40 21.66
N LEU A 112 47.11 5.93 22.04
CA LEU A 112 46.62 6.04 23.42
C LEU A 112 47.48 5.26 24.41
N THR A 113 47.95 4.06 24.04
CA THR A 113 48.78 3.21 24.91
C THR A 113 50.21 3.76 25.04
N GLU A 114 50.76 4.36 23.98
CA GLU A 114 52.05 5.06 24.02
C GLU A 114 52.00 6.29 24.92
N VAL A 115 50.93 7.10 24.82
CA VAL A 115 50.72 8.25 25.71
C VAL A 115 50.58 7.81 27.17
N ASP A 116 49.86 6.72 27.45
CA ASP A 116 49.75 6.18 28.81
C ASP A 116 51.11 5.70 29.36
N ASN A 117 51.94 5.06 28.54
CA ASN A 117 53.29 4.63 28.95
C ASN A 117 54.25 5.81 29.17
N ASP A 118 54.15 6.88 28.39
CA ASP A 118 54.94 8.09 28.60
C ASP A 118 54.48 8.85 29.86
N LEU A 119 53.19 8.79 30.21
CA LEU A 119 52.67 9.32 31.46
C LEU A 119 53.10 8.50 32.69
N ILE A 120 53.24 7.17 32.55
CA ILE A 120 53.69 6.28 33.63
C ILE A 120 55.21 6.34 33.82
N ASN A 121 56.00 6.40 32.73
CA ASN A 121 57.46 6.48 32.78
C ASN A 121 58.00 7.91 32.97
N GLY A 122 57.14 8.94 32.79
CA GLY A 122 57.47 10.35 32.99
C GLY A 122 57.24 10.87 34.41
N MET A 123 56.85 10.02 35.37
CA MET A 123 56.73 10.40 36.78
C MET A 123 58.06 10.09 37.50
N PRO A 124 58.87 11.09 37.85
CA PRO A 124 60.03 10.89 38.71
C PRO A 124 59.55 10.70 40.16
N ASP A 125 60.28 9.90 40.95
CA ASP A 125 60.16 9.86 42.42
C ASP A 125 60.26 11.26 43.05
#